data_AF-A0A7J3QGG0-F1
#
_entry.id   AF-A0A7J3QGG0-F1
#
_cell.length_a   1.000
_cell.length_b   1.000
_cell.length_c   1.000
_cell.angle_alpha   90.00
_cell.angle_beta   90.00
_cell.angle_gamma   90.00
#
_symmetry.space_group_name_H-M   'P 1'
#
loop_
_entity.id
_entity.type
_entity.pdbx_description
1 polymer ?
#
loop_
_entity_poly.entity_id
_entity_poly.type
_entity_poly.pdbx_seq_one_letter_code
_entity_poly.pdbx_strand_id
1 'polypeptide(L)'
;MKFGYKVLLGIAVAIVVLVSIFTVFRRGVEEGIAVPAGALVFDDFDDGELGTNLDTSVGTMGGYPPDPRYPGDQQISFVKVGEGYAIKMNVDVPQGGWSGYWAFLRKGDISQDPILVSIGSGYDLSGYSKLKMAVRASKNMTIKLELQDTLQFSNSQNAGRVFMASRDELVRQKYGKSIENLSMELFGVAPENIDRKTNAEVHEATMGHNGIVRRTVKTEWSVVEISLSEFTGQASGLNLRDIRQLNIVFELPTQRTIWIDWIVFE
;
A
#
# COMPACT_ATOMS: atom_id res chain seq x y z
N MET A 1 20.78 -61.50 16.43
CA MET A 1 19.66 -61.76 15.50
C MET A 1 20.11 -61.43 14.09
N LYS A 2 20.06 -62.39 13.15
CA LYS A 2 20.34 -62.12 11.73
C LYS A 2 19.06 -61.61 11.09
N PHE A 3 18.97 -60.31 10.83
CA PHE A 3 17.85 -59.76 10.07
C PHE A 3 17.92 -60.30 8.64
N GLY A 4 16.92 -61.09 8.24
CA GLY A 4 16.83 -61.62 6.89
C GLY A 4 16.65 -60.49 5.88
N TYR A 5 17.20 -60.64 4.68
CA TYR A 5 17.16 -59.67 3.57
C TYR A 5 15.77 -59.05 3.33
N LYS A 6 14.69 -59.83 3.55
CA LYS A 6 13.30 -59.35 3.43
C LYS A 6 12.92 -58.25 4.44
N VAL A 7 13.46 -58.29 5.65
CA VAL A 7 13.19 -57.28 6.69
C VAL A 7 13.94 -55.98 6.38
N LEU A 8 15.18 -56.08 5.91
CA LEU A 8 15.96 -54.93 5.44
C LEU A 8 15.31 -54.25 4.24
N LEU A 9 14.79 -55.03 3.29
CA LEU A 9 14.06 -54.50 2.14
C LEU A 9 12.75 -53.80 2.56
N GLY A 10 12.00 -54.37 3.50
CA GLY A 10 10.79 -53.75 4.05
C GLY A 10 11.05 -52.40 4.73
N ILE A 11 12.14 -52.29 5.50
CA ILE A 11 12.54 -51.03 6.14
C ILE A 11 12.96 -50.00 5.09
N ALA A 12 13.74 -50.39 4.09
CA ALA A 12 14.18 -49.49 3.02
C ALA A 12 12.99 -48.90 2.24
N VAL A 13 12.01 -49.73 1.88
CA VAL A 13 10.79 -49.28 1.21
C VAL A 13 9.98 -48.34 2.09
N ALA A 14 9.82 -48.65 3.38
CA ALA A 14 9.11 -47.78 4.32
C ALA A 14 9.76 -46.40 4.45
N ILE A 15 11.10 -46.32 4.50
CA ILE A 15 11.84 -45.06 4.56
C ILE A 15 11.65 -44.26 3.27
N VAL A 16 11.75 -44.89 2.10
CA VAL A 16 11.55 -44.20 0.81
C VAL A 16 10.13 -43.66 0.71
N VAL A 17 9.11 -44.42 1.13
CA VAL A 17 7.72 -43.97 1.16
C VAL A 17 7.54 -42.80 2.14
N LEU A 18 8.12 -42.88 3.33
CA LEU A 18 8.05 -41.79 4.31
C LEU A 18 8.74 -40.51 3.83
N VAL A 19 9.91 -40.62 3.19
CA VAL A 19 10.62 -39.47 2.60
C VAL A 19 9.83 -38.88 1.42
N SER A 20 9.19 -39.72 0.60
CA SER A 20 8.36 -39.29 -0.53
C SER A 20 7.09 -38.58 -0.06
N ILE A 21 6.43 -39.11 0.98
CA ILE A 21 5.30 -38.46 1.65
C ILE A 21 5.76 -37.12 2.24
N PHE A 22 6.87 -37.09 2.99
CA PHE A 22 7.38 -35.88 3.63
C PHE A 22 7.75 -34.77 2.62
N THR A 23 8.32 -35.14 1.47
CA THR A 23 8.67 -34.20 0.38
C THR A 23 7.44 -33.73 -0.40
N VAL A 24 6.43 -34.59 -0.61
CA VAL A 24 5.17 -34.20 -1.24
C VAL A 24 4.33 -33.30 -0.33
N PHE A 25 4.33 -33.53 0.99
CA PHE A 25 3.61 -32.68 1.94
C PHE A 25 4.33 -31.35 2.24
N ARG A 26 5.65 -31.25 2.04
CA ARG A 26 6.39 -29.97 2.11
C ARG A 26 6.24 -29.07 0.88
N ARG A 27 5.73 -29.59 -0.25
CA ARG A 27 5.52 -28.81 -1.49
C ARG A 27 4.47 -27.69 -1.37
N GLY A 28 3.82 -27.52 -0.22
CA GLY A 28 2.75 -26.54 -0.02
C GLY A 28 3.12 -25.24 0.69
N VAL A 29 4.35 -25.10 1.20
CA VAL A 29 4.79 -23.86 1.86
C VAL A 29 5.83 -23.20 0.98
N GLU A 30 5.47 -22.09 0.36
CA GLU A 30 6.43 -21.27 -0.37
C GLU A 30 7.44 -20.68 0.62
N GLU A 31 8.72 -20.67 0.28
CA GLU A 31 9.73 -19.98 1.09
C GLU A 31 9.50 -18.46 0.97
N GLY A 32 9.13 -17.82 2.08
CA GLY A 32 9.00 -16.37 2.19
C GLY A 32 10.35 -15.66 2.30
N ILE A 33 10.33 -14.33 2.19
CA ILE A 33 11.51 -13.49 2.44
C ILE A 33 11.38 -12.95 3.85
N ALA A 34 12.39 -13.13 4.70
CA ALA A 34 12.35 -12.61 6.07
C ALA A 34 12.21 -11.08 6.11
N VAL A 35 11.40 -10.59 7.06
CA VAL A 35 11.29 -9.16 7.36
C VAL A 35 12.65 -8.61 7.83
N PRO A 36 13.13 -7.46 7.31
CA PRO A 36 14.37 -6.85 7.76
C PRO A 36 14.36 -6.52 9.26
N ALA A 37 15.42 -6.92 9.98
CA ALA A 37 15.53 -6.67 11.42
C ALA A 37 15.64 -5.17 11.72
N GLY A 38 14.83 -4.68 12.67
CA GLY A 38 14.84 -3.28 13.10
C GLY A 38 14.10 -2.30 12.19
N ALA A 39 13.48 -2.79 11.10
CA ALA A 39 12.62 -1.98 10.25
C ALA A 39 11.27 -1.69 10.94
N LEU A 40 10.64 -0.57 10.57
CA LEU A 40 9.26 -0.29 10.92
C LEU A 40 8.35 -1.14 10.03
N VAL A 41 7.70 -2.14 10.63
CA VAL A 41 6.73 -2.97 9.92
C VAL A 41 5.44 -2.17 9.73
N PHE A 42 5.14 -1.87 8.48
CA PHE A 42 3.90 -1.20 8.10
C PHE A 42 2.74 -2.19 8.13
N ASP A 43 2.94 -3.34 7.48
CA ASP A 43 2.01 -4.46 7.42
C ASP A 43 2.82 -5.72 7.06
N ASP A 44 2.69 -6.80 7.83
CA ASP A 44 3.31 -8.11 7.55
C ASP A 44 2.28 -9.20 7.21
N PHE A 45 0.98 -8.89 7.30
CA PHE A 45 -0.13 -9.80 7.00
C PHE A 45 -0.12 -11.15 7.76
N ASP A 46 0.78 -11.36 8.74
CA ASP A 46 1.02 -12.66 9.39
C ASP A 46 -0.17 -13.15 10.21
N ASP A 47 -1.09 -12.24 10.57
CA ASP A 47 -2.36 -12.54 11.23
C ASP A 47 -3.52 -12.84 10.28
N GLY A 48 -3.30 -12.71 8.97
CA GLY A 48 -4.32 -12.90 7.95
C GLY A 48 -5.34 -11.75 7.90
N GLU A 49 -4.98 -10.57 8.41
CA GLU A 49 -5.76 -9.34 8.33
C GLU A 49 -4.95 -8.24 7.61
N LEU A 50 -5.59 -7.11 7.30
CA LEU A 50 -4.90 -5.97 6.70
C LEU A 50 -4.71 -4.87 7.74
N GLY A 51 -3.53 -4.26 7.74
CA GLY A 51 -3.26 -2.99 8.38
C GLY A 51 -3.09 -3.05 9.90
N THR A 52 -2.86 -4.23 10.47
CA THR A 52 -2.89 -4.46 11.92
C THR A 52 -1.64 -3.96 12.64
N ASN A 53 -0.45 -4.02 12.02
CA ASN A 53 0.81 -3.63 12.68
C ASN A 53 0.85 -2.16 13.12
N LEU A 54 0.25 -1.26 12.34
CA LEU A 54 0.19 0.17 12.64
C LEU A 54 -1.24 0.66 12.97
N ASP A 55 -2.19 -0.25 13.19
CA ASP A 55 -3.64 0.04 13.31
C ASP A 55 -4.08 1.06 12.25
N THR A 56 -3.96 0.67 10.99
CA THR A 56 -4.17 1.51 9.82
C THR A 56 -5.54 1.27 9.20
N SER A 57 -6.12 2.31 8.59
CA SER A 57 -7.31 2.13 7.75
C SER A 57 -6.85 1.80 6.33
N VAL A 58 -7.25 0.64 5.83
CA VAL A 58 -6.72 0.05 4.60
C VAL A 58 -7.84 -0.54 3.76
N GLY A 59 -7.57 -0.71 2.47
CA GLY A 59 -8.50 -1.39 1.58
C GLY A 59 -7.93 -1.54 0.18
N THR A 60 -8.77 -2.04 -0.71
CA THR A 60 -8.46 -2.12 -2.13
C THR A 60 -9.31 -1.15 -2.93
N MET A 61 -8.91 -0.93 -4.19
CA MET A 61 -9.61 -0.11 -5.17
C MET A 61 -9.91 -1.00 -6.36
N GLY A 62 -11.19 -1.18 -6.67
CA GLY A 62 -11.65 -1.90 -7.86
C GLY A 62 -11.25 -1.20 -9.16
N GLY A 63 -11.25 -1.94 -10.28
CA GLY A 63 -10.95 -1.40 -11.60
C GLY A 63 -11.88 -0.24 -11.96
N TYR A 64 -11.33 0.93 -12.29
CA TYR A 64 -12.08 2.05 -12.87
C TYR A 64 -11.97 2.04 -14.41
N PRO A 65 -13.01 2.31 -15.21
CA PRO A 65 -14.40 2.45 -14.78
C PRO A 65 -14.92 1.14 -14.19
N PRO A 66 -15.81 1.19 -13.17
CA PRO A 66 -16.33 -0.01 -12.52
C PRO A 66 -17.01 -0.95 -13.51
N ASP A 67 -16.64 -2.24 -13.53
CA ASP A 67 -17.39 -3.24 -14.30
C ASP A 67 -18.75 -3.46 -13.61
N PRO A 68 -19.90 -3.21 -14.29
CA PRO A 68 -21.22 -3.41 -13.69
C PRO A 68 -21.50 -4.86 -13.26
N ARG A 69 -20.73 -5.84 -13.78
CA ARG A 69 -20.81 -7.25 -13.40
C ARG A 69 -20.02 -7.59 -12.14
N TYR A 70 -19.03 -6.76 -11.82
CA TYR A 70 -18.20 -6.88 -10.62
C TYR A 70 -18.14 -5.52 -9.89
N PRO A 71 -19.27 -5.03 -9.37
CA PRO A 71 -19.32 -3.76 -8.66
C PRO A 71 -18.69 -3.92 -7.28
N GLY A 72 -17.37 -3.75 -7.18
CA GLY A 72 -16.68 -3.84 -5.90
C GLY A 72 -15.17 -3.68 -5.98
N ASP A 73 -14.55 -3.59 -4.82
CA ASP A 73 -13.11 -3.51 -4.67
C ASP A 73 -12.42 -4.82 -5.13
N GLN A 74 -11.11 -4.78 -5.35
CA GLN A 74 -10.37 -5.99 -5.73
C GLN A 74 -10.55 -7.08 -4.68
N GLN A 75 -10.81 -8.30 -5.14
CA GLN A 75 -10.83 -9.47 -4.27
C GLN A 75 -9.43 -9.80 -3.78
N ILE A 76 -9.30 -9.89 -2.46
CA ILE A 76 -8.08 -10.27 -1.76
C ILE A 76 -8.27 -11.60 -1.05
N SER A 77 -7.16 -12.29 -0.80
CA SER A 77 -7.10 -13.48 0.05
C SER A 77 -5.72 -13.57 0.68
N PHE A 78 -5.60 -14.23 1.82
CA PHE A 78 -4.31 -14.48 2.46
C PHE A 78 -3.83 -15.88 2.10
N VAL A 79 -2.56 -16.00 1.71
CA VAL A 79 -1.95 -17.28 1.35
C VAL A 79 -0.71 -17.52 2.21
N LYS A 80 -0.50 -18.76 2.64
CA LYS A 80 0.62 -19.10 3.51
C LYS A 80 1.95 -18.97 2.78
N VAL A 81 2.88 -18.22 3.37
CA VAL A 81 4.23 -17.98 2.86
C VAL A 81 5.19 -18.06 4.06
N GLY A 82 6.18 -18.94 4.00
CA GLY A 82 7.06 -19.22 5.13
C GLY A 82 6.29 -19.64 6.39
N GLU A 83 6.53 -18.92 7.48
CA GLU A 83 5.84 -19.13 8.76
C GLU A 83 4.53 -18.32 8.89
N GLY A 84 4.30 -17.37 7.99
CA GLY A 84 3.22 -16.40 8.02
C GLY A 84 2.36 -16.38 6.76
N TYR A 85 1.89 -15.20 6.37
CA TYR A 85 0.99 -15.04 5.23
C TYR A 85 1.35 -13.84 4.34
N ALA A 86 1.03 -13.98 3.06
CA ALA A 86 1.03 -12.89 2.10
C ALA A 86 -0.39 -12.55 1.65
N ILE A 87 -0.66 -11.26 1.42
CA ILE A 87 -1.85 -10.84 0.68
C ILE A 87 -1.70 -11.24 -0.78
N LYS A 88 -2.71 -11.91 -1.32
CA LYS A 88 -2.89 -12.20 -2.74
C LYS A 88 -4.01 -11.33 -3.29
N MET A 89 -3.69 -10.50 -4.27
CA MET A 89 -4.65 -9.64 -4.97
C MET A 89 -4.83 -10.09 -6.42
N ASN A 90 -6.07 -10.25 -6.85
CA ASN A 90 -6.40 -10.45 -8.26
C ASN A 90 -6.63 -9.08 -8.90
N VAL A 91 -5.63 -8.65 -9.69
CA VAL A 91 -5.62 -7.37 -10.39
C VAL A 91 -6.37 -7.52 -11.70
N ASP A 92 -7.47 -6.78 -11.83
CA ASP A 92 -8.24 -6.62 -13.07
C ASP A 92 -8.40 -5.13 -13.37
N VAL A 93 -7.58 -4.64 -14.29
CA VAL A 93 -7.60 -3.25 -14.74
C VAL A 93 -8.14 -3.21 -16.17
N PRO A 94 -9.27 -2.51 -16.43
CA PRO A 94 -9.75 -2.30 -17.79
C PRO A 94 -8.92 -1.24 -18.53
N GLN A 95 -9.15 -1.09 -19.83
CA GLN A 95 -8.45 -0.09 -20.64
C GLN A 95 -8.75 1.33 -20.13
N GLY A 96 -7.69 2.13 -19.95
CA GLY A 96 -7.81 3.49 -19.40
C GLY A 96 -8.07 3.52 -17.88
N GLY A 97 -7.99 2.36 -17.23
CA GLY A 97 -8.29 2.18 -15.83
C GLY A 97 -7.11 2.12 -14.89
N TRP A 98 -7.45 2.00 -13.62
CA TRP A 98 -6.53 1.71 -12.53
C TRP A 98 -7.25 0.92 -11.44
N SER A 99 -6.47 0.24 -10.61
CA SER A 99 -6.92 -0.47 -9.41
C SER A 99 -5.76 -0.50 -8.41
N GLY A 100 -5.97 -0.97 -7.17
CA GLY A 100 -4.84 -0.99 -6.23
C GLY A 100 -5.19 -1.35 -4.79
N TYR A 101 -4.17 -1.19 -3.95
CA TYR A 101 -4.24 -1.20 -2.49
C TYR A 101 -3.96 0.23 -1.98
N TRP A 102 -4.67 0.65 -0.96
CA TRP A 102 -4.47 1.93 -0.28
C TRP A 102 -4.45 1.70 1.22
N ALA A 103 -3.66 2.51 1.91
CA ALA A 103 -3.55 2.44 3.36
C ALA A 103 -3.18 3.80 3.97
N PHE A 104 -3.91 4.19 5.01
CA PHE A 104 -3.62 5.37 5.83
C PHE A 104 -2.67 4.99 6.97
N LEU A 105 -1.51 5.63 7.09
CA LEU A 105 -0.46 5.27 8.07
C LEU A 105 -0.86 5.47 9.54
N ARG A 106 -2.00 6.13 9.80
CA ARG A 106 -2.67 6.16 11.10
C ARG A 106 -4.17 6.03 10.88
N LYS A 107 -4.83 5.20 11.67
CA LYS A 107 -6.27 5.29 11.88
C LYS A 107 -6.52 6.53 12.73
N GLY A 108 -7.10 7.56 12.13
CA GLY A 108 -7.64 8.64 12.95
C GLY A 108 -8.85 8.12 13.74
N ASP A 109 -9.26 8.90 14.74
CA ASP A 109 -10.40 8.59 15.59
C ASP A 109 -11.72 8.60 14.79
N ILE A 110 -12.13 7.43 14.28
CA ILE A 110 -13.38 7.24 13.52
C ILE A 110 -14.66 7.59 14.28
N SER A 111 -14.58 7.90 15.59
CA SER A 111 -15.71 8.46 16.36
C SER A 111 -15.90 9.96 16.12
N GLN A 112 -14.89 10.64 15.58
CA GLN A 112 -15.00 11.95 14.97
C GLN A 112 -15.23 11.80 13.46
N ASP A 113 -15.91 12.78 12.86
CA ASP A 113 -16.25 12.81 11.44
C ASP A 113 -15.09 12.25 10.59
N PRO A 114 -15.27 11.15 9.82
CA PRO A 114 -14.17 10.44 9.14
C PRO A 114 -13.34 11.34 8.21
N ILE A 115 -13.88 12.52 7.89
CA ILE A 115 -13.23 13.60 7.16
C ILE A 115 -12.08 14.27 7.98
N LEU A 116 -12.21 14.46 9.29
CA LEU A 116 -11.18 15.09 10.13
C LEU A 116 -10.04 14.12 10.49
N VAL A 117 -10.39 12.85 10.63
CA VAL A 117 -9.50 11.70 10.84
C VAL A 117 -8.47 11.56 9.73
N SER A 118 -8.91 11.64 8.47
CA SER A 118 -8.05 11.47 7.30
C SER A 118 -7.17 12.70 7.01
N ILE A 119 -7.48 13.87 7.58
CA ILE A 119 -6.68 15.09 7.39
C ILE A 119 -5.73 15.31 8.59
N GLY A 120 -6.02 14.75 9.77
CA GLY A 120 -5.43 15.19 11.04
C GLY A 120 -4.06 14.65 11.43
N SER A 121 -3.66 13.45 11.00
CA SER A 121 -2.40 12.84 11.49
C SER A 121 -1.67 12.02 10.44
N GLY A 122 -0.53 12.52 9.97
CA GLY A 122 0.45 11.70 9.27
C GLY A 122 1.38 10.98 10.24
N TYR A 123 2.26 10.18 9.66
CA TYR A 123 3.33 9.46 10.34
C TYR A 123 4.67 10.08 9.94
N ASP A 124 5.55 10.27 10.91
CA ASP A 124 6.90 10.78 10.66
C ASP A 124 7.79 9.65 10.14
N LEU A 125 8.01 9.67 8.82
CA LEU A 125 8.93 8.78 8.12
C LEU A 125 10.31 9.40 7.88
N SER A 126 10.58 10.61 8.39
CA SER A 126 11.84 11.32 8.12
C SER A 126 13.08 10.67 8.76
N GLY A 127 12.87 9.74 9.70
CA GLY A 127 13.92 8.90 10.29
C GLY A 127 14.30 7.67 9.46
N TYR A 128 13.54 7.33 8.42
CA TYR A 128 13.79 6.17 7.56
C TYR A 128 14.38 6.61 6.22
N SER A 129 15.05 5.69 5.54
CA SER A 129 15.70 5.95 4.26
C SER A 129 15.02 5.27 3.07
N LYS A 130 14.29 4.17 3.30
CA LYS A 130 13.77 3.29 2.27
C LYS A 130 12.37 2.80 2.59
N LEU A 131 11.58 2.60 1.54
CA LEU A 131 10.39 1.72 1.53
C LEU A 131 10.81 0.40 0.91
N LYS A 132 10.50 -0.72 1.58
CA LYS A 132 10.75 -2.06 1.07
C LYS A 132 9.49 -2.91 1.11
N MET A 133 9.35 -3.81 0.15
CA MET A 133 8.28 -4.81 0.14
C MET A 133 8.73 -6.11 -0.50
N ALA A 134 8.40 -7.24 0.11
CA ALA A 134 8.54 -8.55 -0.51
C ALA A 134 7.33 -8.83 -1.40
N VAL A 135 7.58 -9.06 -2.69
CA VAL A 135 6.55 -9.16 -3.70
C VAL A 135 6.87 -10.21 -4.78
N ARG A 136 5.82 -10.73 -5.40
CA ARG A 136 5.87 -11.47 -6.67
C ARG A 136 4.59 -11.28 -7.47
N ALA A 137 4.63 -11.56 -8.76
CA ALA A 137 3.47 -11.47 -9.64
C ALA A 137 3.32 -12.72 -10.52
N SER A 138 2.12 -12.99 -11.02
CA SER A 138 1.88 -14.15 -11.90
C SER A 138 2.55 -14.00 -13.27
N LYS A 139 2.90 -12.75 -13.63
CA LYS A 139 3.73 -12.36 -14.76
C LYS A 139 4.37 -11.02 -14.41
N ASN A 140 5.54 -10.73 -14.98
CA ASN A 140 6.18 -9.43 -14.81
C ASN A 140 5.18 -8.29 -15.05
N MET A 141 5.09 -7.38 -14.08
CA MET A 141 4.19 -6.24 -14.12
C MET A 141 4.83 -5.03 -13.46
N THR A 142 4.40 -3.84 -13.86
CA THR A 142 4.82 -2.60 -13.21
C THR A 142 3.78 -2.20 -12.18
N ILE A 143 4.24 -1.89 -10.97
CA ILE A 143 3.45 -1.26 -9.92
C ILE A 143 3.84 0.21 -9.83
N LYS A 144 2.86 1.06 -9.56
CA LYS A 144 3.06 2.45 -9.17
C LYS A 144 2.88 2.55 -7.66
N LEU A 145 3.86 3.11 -6.98
CA LEU A 145 3.86 3.37 -5.56
C LEU A 145 3.71 4.86 -5.34
N GLU A 146 2.78 5.24 -4.48
CA GLU A 146 2.51 6.64 -4.15
C GLU A 146 2.57 6.84 -2.65
N LEU A 147 3.33 7.85 -2.21
CA LEU A 147 3.25 8.39 -0.86
C LEU A 147 2.57 9.75 -0.92
N GLN A 148 1.68 10.01 0.03
CA GLN A 148 0.95 11.27 0.15
C GLN A 148 1.11 11.81 1.57
N ASP A 149 1.42 13.08 1.72
CA ASP A 149 1.39 13.75 3.03
C ASP A 149 -0.01 14.35 3.33
N THR A 150 -0.18 14.93 4.53
CA THR A 150 -1.48 15.49 4.94
C THR A 150 -1.86 16.80 4.24
N LEU A 151 -0.92 17.46 3.54
CA LEU A 151 -1.17 18.68 2.77
C LEU A 151 -1.77 18.39 1.39
N GLN A 152 -1.72 17.13 0.93
CA GLN A 152 -2.43 16.72 -0.27
C GLN A 152 -3.95 16.59 0.00
N PHE A 153 -4.72 17.58 -0.47
CA PHE A 153 -6.18 17.49 -0.56
C PHE A 153 -6.55 16.70 -1.81
N SER A 154 -6.83 15.39 -1.69
CA SER A 154 -7.20 14.58 -2.85
C SER A 154 -8.62 14.90 -3.33
N ASN A 155 -8.82 14.99 -4.64
CA ASN A 155 -10.13 15.04 -5.30
C ASN A 155 -10.66 13.64 -5.63
N SER A 156 -10.26 12.59 -4.89
CA SER A 156 -10.60 11.20 -5.28
C SER A 156 -12.13 11.01 -5.31
N GLN A 157 -12.67 10.23 -6.25
CA GLN A 157 -14.13 10.00 -6.30
C GLN A 157 -14.69 9.31 -5.03
N ASN A 158 -13.83 8.62 -4.27
CA ASN A 158 -14.17 8.12 -2.93
C ASN A 158 -14.09 9.24 -1.86
N ALA A 159 -13.26 10.26 -2.08
CA ALA A 159 -13.39 11.52 -1.36
C ALA A 159 -14.75 12.18 -1.68
N GLY A 160 -15.23 12.15 -2.92
CA GLY A 160 -16.58 12.68 -3.25
C GLY A 160 -17.76 12.04 -2.48
N ARG A 161 -17.62 10.81 -1.95
CA ARG A 161 -18.64 10.15 -1.12
C ARG A 161 -18.44 10.34 0.39
N VAL A 162 -17.21 10.58 0.84
CA VAL A 162 -16.87 10.83 2.25
C VAL A 162 -16.89 12.34 2.56
N PHE A 163 -16.69 13.20 1.58
CA PHE A 163 -16.50 14.64 1.72
C PHE A 163 -17.77 15.37 1.26
N MET A 164 -18.72 15.59 2.17
CA MET A 164 -19.88 16.46 1.93
C MET A 164 -19.64 17.91 2.36
N ALA A 165 -18.60 18.17 3.17
CA ALA A 165 -18.21 19.51 3.59
C ALA A 165 -17.33 20.19 2.54
N SER A 166 -17.46 21.51 2.42
CA SER A 166 -16.61 22.28 1.50
C SER A 166 -15.14 22.23 1.95
N ARG A 167 -14.21 22.21 1.00
CA ARG A 167 -12.76 22.15 1.24
C ARG A 167 -12.27 23.21 2.24
N ASP A 168 -12.88 24.41 2.24
CA ASP A 168 -12.55 25.51 3.15
C ASP A 168 -12.96 25.23 4.61
N GLU A 169 -14.10 24.57 4.80
CA GLU A 169 -14.61 24.20 6.12
C GLU A 169 -13.66 23.22 6.83
N LEU A 170 -13.06 22.30 6.07
CA LEU A 170 -12.11 21.31 6.57
C LEU A 170 -10.79 21.94 7.04
N VAL A 171 -10.32 22.97 6.34
CA VAL A 171 -9.10 23.69 6.72
C VAL A 171 -9.35 24.64 7.88
N ARG A 172 -10.52 25.28 7.95
CA ARG A 172 -10.95 26.05 9.12
C ARG A 172 -10.98 25.22 10.39
N GLN A 173 -11.51 23.99 10.30
CA GLN A 173 -11.58 23.10 11.45
C GLN A 173 -10.19 22.62 11.91
N LYS A 174 -9.28 22.26 10.98
CA LYS A 174 -7.94 21.75 11.34
C LYS A 174 -6.97 22.85 11.79
N TYR A 175 -6.92 23.97 11.08
CA TYR A 175 -5.89 24.99 11.29
C TYR A 175 -6.43 26.26 11.96
N GLY A 176 -7.72 26.28 12.32
CA GLY A 176 -8.40 27.45 12.88
C GLY A 176 -8.49 28.63 11.91
N LYS A 177 -8.24 28.41 10.62
CA LYS A 177 -8.03 29.42 9.58
C LYS A 177 -8.59 28.93 8.26
N SER A 178 -9.13 29.82 7.41
CA SER A 178 -9.57 29.45 6.06
C SER A 178 -8.41 28.92 5.22
N ILE A 179 -8.73 28.19 4.13
CA ILE A 179 -7.73 27.79 3.12
C ILE A 179 -6.93 28.99 2.65
N GLU A 180 -7.62 30.11 2.47
CA GLU A 180 -7.05 31.37 2.04
C GLU A 180 -5.98 31.80 3.05
N ASN A 181 -6.32 31.90 4.35
CA ASN A 181 -5.39 32.30 5.41
C ASN A 181 -4.20 31.35 5.59
N LEU A 182 -4.43 30.04 5.53
CA LEU A 182 -3.36 29.05 5.60
C LEU A 182 -2.41 29.16 4.39
N SER A 183 -2.97 29.38 3.20
CA SER A 183 -2.19 29.58 1.97
C SER A 183 -1.39 30.87 2.03
N MET A 184 -1.91 31.94 2.66
CA MET A 184 -1.14 33.18 2.87
C MET A 184 0.06 32.97 3.79
N GLU A 185 -0.09 32.18 4.85
CA GLU A 185 1.00 31.90 5.79
C GLU A 185 2.07 31.01 5.18
N LEU A 186 1.67 30.05 4.35
CA LEU A 186 2.58 29.12 3.68
C LEU A 186 3.26 29.74 2.45
N PHE A 187 2.58 30.66 1.74
CA PHE A 187 3.01 31.13 0.42
C PHE A 187 3.10 32.67 0.27
N GLY A 188 2.73 33.46 1.28
CA GLY A 188 2.98 34.91 1.34
C GLY A 188 2.10 35.79 0.45
N VAL A 189 0.91 35.34 0.03
CA VAL A 189 0.00 36.08 -0.89
C VAL A 189 -1.20 36.64 -0.12
N ALA A 190 -1.58 37.90 -0.32
CA ALA A 190 -2.70 38.56 0.37
C ALA A 190 -4.10 38.13 -0.16
N PRO A 191 -5.15 38.11 0.68
CA PRO A 191 -6.43 37.46 0.37
C PRO A 191 -7.24 38.20 -0.71
N GLU A 192 -7.13 39.53 -0.79
CA GLU A 192 -7.80 40.34 -1.82
C GLU A 192 -7.32 40.09 -3.26
N ASN A 193 -6.23 39.34 -3.45
CA ASN A 193 -5.66 39.02 -4.76
C ASN A 193 -5.91 37.56 -5.20
N ILE A 194 -6.72 36.79 -4.45
CA ILE A 194 -7.03 35.40 -4.76
C ILE A 194 -8.09 35.35 -5.88
N ASP A 195 -7.64 35.46 -7.14
CA ASP A 195 -8.48 35.23 -8.31
C ASP A 195 -8.61 33.72 -8.64
N ARG A 196 -9.32 33.38 -9.73
CA ARG A 196 -9.43 31.99 -10.23
C ARG A 196 -8.07 31.34 -10.52
N LYS A 197 -7.04 32.14 -10.82
CA LYS A 197 -5.66 31.71 -11.05
C LYS A 197 -4.98 31.33 -9.73
N THR A 198 -5.29 32.01 -8.63
CA THR A 198 -4.76 31.70 -7.29
C THR A 198 -5.35 30.41 -6.72
N ASN A 199 -6.62 30.09 -7.01
CA ASN A 199 -7.17 28.76 -6.70
C ASN A 199 -6.51 27.64 -7.53
N ALA A 200 -6.12 27.92 -8.77
CA ALA A 200 -5.32 27.00 -9.58
C ALA A 200 -3.89 26.87 -9.02
N GLU A 201 -3.29 27.96 -8.55
CA GLU A 201 -1.96 27.96 -7.89
C GLU A 201 -1.98 27.22 -6.54
N VAL A 202 -3.04 27.36 -5.73
CA VAL A 202 -3.24 26.59 -4.49
C VAL A 202 -3.56 25.11 -4.80
N HIS A 203 -4.28 24.84 -5.89
CA HIS A 203 -4.49 23.47 -6.39
C HIS A 203 -3.18 22.84 -6.85
N GLU A 204 -2.37 23.54 -7.63
CA GLU A 204 -1.02 23.11 -8.04
C GLU A 204 -0.10 22.93 -6.83
N ALA A 205 -0.14 23.86 -5.86
CA ALA A 205 0.62 23.80 -4.62
C ALA A 205 0.24 22.61 -3.73
N THR A 206 -1.01 22.14 -3.79
CA THR A 206 -1.50 20.99 -3.00
C THR A 206 -1.47 19.67 -3.78
N MET A 207 -1.40 19.73 -5.12
CA MET A 207 -1.24 18.57 -5.99
C MET A 207 0.18 18.01 -6.01
N GLY A 208 1.19 18.82 -5.66
CA GLY A 208 2.59 18.40 -5.58
C GLY A 208 2.96 17.60 -4.32
N HIS A 209 2.04 17.36 -3.40
CA HIS A 209 2.31 16.66 -2.13
C HIS A 209 2.19 15.13 -2.21
N ASN A 210 2.43 14.58 -3.41
CA ASN A 210 2.61 13.16 -3.63
C ASN A 210 4.00 12.88 -4.23
N GLY A 211 4.62 11.81 -3.74
CA GLY A 211 5.76 11.19 -4.43
C GLY A 211 5.27 9.99 -5.20
N ILE A 212 5.76 9.81 -6.43
CA ILE A 212 5.39 8.66 -7.27
C ILE A 212 6.64 7.94 -7.74
N VAL A 213 6.70 6.64 -7.48
CA VAL A 213 7.77 5.77 -7.97
C VAL A 213 7.17 4.56 -8.65
N ARG A 214 7.74 4.14 -9.78
CA ARG A 214 7.32 2.92 -10.49
C ARG A 214 8.40 1.86 -10.39
N ARG A 215 7.98 0.61 -10.21
CA ARG A 215 8.87 -0.57 -10.09
C ARG A 215 8.28 -1.77 -10.81
N THR A 216 9.16 -2.59 -11.38
CA THR A 216 8.76 -3.87 -11.99
C THR A 216 8.82 -4.97 -10.93
N VAL A 217 7.71 -5.66 -10.76
CA VAL A 217 7.58 -6.88 -9.96
C VAL A 217 7.77 -8.08 -10.88
N LYS A 218 8.57 -9.04 -10.43
CA LYS A 218 8.93 -10.24 -11.20
C LYS A 218 8.05 -11.44 -10.83
N THR A 219 8.26 -12.55 -11.53
CA THR A 219 7.53 -13.80 -11.29
C THR A 219 7.97 -14.56 -10.04
N GLU A 220 9.22 -14.37 -9.65
CA GLU A 220 9.81 -14.89 -8.42
C GLU A 220 9.64 -13.92 -7.25
N TRP A 221 9.62 -14.46 -6.03
CA TRP A 221 9.70 -13.65 -4.82
C TRP A 221 10.98 -12.80 -4.83
N SER A 222 10.80 -11.49 -4.64
CA SER A 222 11.89 -10.53 -4.61
C SER A 222 11.53 -9.35 -3.72
N VAL A 223 12.56 -8.64 -3.24
CA VAL A 223 12.35 -7.38 -2.52
C VAL A 223 12.39 -6.22 -3.50
N VAL A 224 11.30 -5.47 -3.56
CA VAL A 224 11.30 -4.14 -4.16
C VAL A 224 11.79 -3.15 -3.11
N GLU A 225 12.88 -2.46 -3.41
CA GLU A 225 13.48 -1.42 -2.57
C GLU A 225 13.41 -0.07 -3.28
N ILE A 226 13.01 0.97 -2.54
CA ILE A 226 12.87 2.33 -3.05
C ILE A 226 13.43 3.29 -2.02
N SER A 227 14.34 4.16 -2.44
CA SER A 227 14.82 5.23 -1.56
C SER A 227 13.69 6.24 -1.35
N LEU A 228 13.44 6.66 -0.10
CA LEU A 228 12.44 7.70 0.19
C LEU A 228 12.77 9.02 -0.52
N SER A 229 14.03 9.27 -0.84
CA SER A 229 14.46 10.41 -1.64
C SER A 229 13.94 10.39 -3.09
N GLU A 230 13.60 9.22 -3.63
CA GLU A 230 13.01 9.13 -4.98
C GLU A 230 11.57 9.66 -5.02
N PHE A 231 10.85 9.58 -3.89
CA PHE A 231 9.52 10.15 -3.75
C PHE A 231 9.56 11.68 -3.65
N THR A 232 10.62 12.24 -3.04
CA THR A 232 10.81 13.69 -2.88
C THR A 232 11.51 14.36 -4.07
N GLY A 233 12.14 13.59 -4.96
CA GLY A 233 12.94 14.12 -6.07
C GLY A 233 12.12 14.64 -7.27
N GLN A 234 10.82 14.32 -7.36
CA GLN A 234 9.97 14.64 -8.51
C GLN A 234 9.18 15.94 -8.31
N ALA A 235 9.83 17.09 -8.16
CA ALA A 235 9.16 18.38 -7.95
C ALA A 235 8.03 18.32 -6.88
N SER A 236 8.12 17.38 -5.95
CA SER A 236 7.07 17.07 -5.01
C SER A 236 7.34 17.88 -3.74
N GLY A 237 6.30 18.52 -3.21
CA GLY A 237 6.28 19.12 -1.89
C GLY A 237 6.18 18.10 -0.77
N LEU A 238 6.39 16.80 -1.06
CA LEU A 238 6.16 15.69 -0.15
C LEU A 238 6.97 15.86 1.14
N ASN A 239 6.26 15.99 2.26
CA ASN A 239 6.84 16.09 3.59
C ASN A 239 6.86 14.73 4.29
N LEU A 240 8.04 14.09 4.35
CA LEU A 240 8.22 12.81 5.03
C LEU A 240 7.89 12.86 6.52
N ARG A 241 7.81 14.04 7.16
CA ARG A 241 7.44 14.15 8.58
C ARG A 241 5.95 13.94 8.85
N ASP A 242 5.13 13.91 7.82
CA ASP A 242 3.67 13.90 7.96
C ASP A 242 2.99 13.08 6.87
N ILE A 243 3.49 11.86 6.64
CA ILE A 243 2.98 10.98 5.60
C ILE A 243 1.65 10.38 6.03
N ARG A 244 0.61 10.66 5.24
CA ARG A 244 -0.75 10.21 5.49
C ARG A 244 -1.00 8.83 4.90
N GLN A 245 -0.60 8.61 3.66
CA GLN A 245 -1.12 7.49 2.86
C GLN A 245 -0.05 6.85 1.98
N LEU A 246 -0.12 5.53 1.87
CA LEU A 246 0.60 4.71 0.89
C LEU A 246 -0.41 4.10 -0.08
N ASN A 247 -0.14 4.21 -1.38
CA ASN A 247 -0.88 3.50 -2.43
C ASN A 247 0.03 2.57 -3.22
N ILE A 248 -0.48 1.39 -3.53
CA ILE A 248 0.07 0.47 -4.52
C ILE A 248 -0.94 0.39 -5.66
N VAL A 249 -0.63 1.04 -6.77
CA VAL A 249 -1.54 1.24 -7.89
C VAL A 249 -1.08 0.42 -9.09
N PHE A 250 -2.03 -0.25 -9.72
CA PHE A 250 -1.84 -0.97 -10.97
C PHE A 250 -2.41 -0.13 -12.10
N GLU A 251 -1.54 0.31 -12.99
CA GLU A 251 -1.87 1.10 -14.18
C GLU A 251 -1.72 0.22 -15.42
N LEU A 252 -2.52 0.49 -16.46
CA LEU A 252 -2.62 -0.25 -17.74
C LEU A 252 -3.56 -1.47 -17.69
N PRO A 253 -4.26 -1.75 -18.81
CA PRO A 253 -5.13 -2.91 -18.88
C PRO A 253 -4.35 -4.21 -18.60
N THR A 254 -4.73 -4.91 -17.53
CA THR A 254 -4.01 -6.08 -17.05
C THR A 254 -4.91 -6.99 -16.24
N GLN A 255 -4.71 -8.29 -16.41
CA GLN A 255 -5.33 -9.33 -15.58
C GLN A 255 -4.23 -10.19 -15.00
N ARG A 256 -3.87 -9.93 -13.75
CA ARG A 256 -2.71 -10.55 -13.08
C ARG A 256 -3.04 -10.86 -11.64
N THR A 257 -2.19 -11.66 -11.02
CA THR A 257 -2.20 -11.85 -9.58
C THR A 257 -0.89 -11.30 -9.04
N ILE A 258 -0.96 -10.56 -7.95
CA ILE A 258 0.21 -10.11 -7.20
C ILE A 258 0.12 -10.64 -5.78
N TRP A 259 1.26 -10.97 -5.21
CA TRP A 259 1.41 -11.33 -3.81
C TRP A 259 2.34 -10.33 -3.13
N ILE A 260 1.99 -9.92 -1.93
CA ILE A 260 2.80 -9.03 -1.07
C ILE A 260 2.85 -9.67 0.32
N ASP A 261 4.04 -9.87 0.85
CA ASP A 261 4.25 -10.54 2.14
C ASP A 261 4.42 -9.52 3.26
N TRP A 262 5.29 -8.54 3.07
CA TRP A 262 5.45 -7.45 4.04
C TRP A 262 5.75 -6.14 3.34
N ILE A 263 5.45 -5.07 4.05
CA ILE A 263 5.76 -3.68 3.69
C ILE A 263 6.46 -3.07 4.90
N VAL A 264 7.65 -2.48 4.70
CA VAL A 264 8.42 -1.88 5.80
C VAL A 264 9.10 -0.58 5.40
N PHE A 265 9.42 0.24 6.41
CA PHE A 265 10.31 1.38 6.30
C PHE A 265 11.64 1.11 7.03
N GLU A 266 12.76 1.42 6.37
CA GLU A 266 14.14 1.22 6.88
C GLU A 266 15.00 2.47 6.70
#